data_AF-X0C0L5-F1
#
_entry.id   AF-X0C0L5-F1
#
_cell.length_a   1.000
_cell.length_b   1.000
_cell.length_c   1.000
_cell.angle_alpha   90.00
_cell.angle_beta   90.00
_cell.angle_gamma   90.00
#
_symmetry.space_group_name_H-M   'P 1'
#
loop_
_entity.id
_entity.type
_entity.pdbx_description
1 polymer ?
#
loop_
_entity_poly.entity_id
_entity_poly.type
_entity_poly.pdbx_seq_one_letter_code
_entity_poly.pdbx_strand_id
1 'polypeptide(L)'
;MSTTTMRRRVFAYAKFNIDALISLATNLRGQSCTVNTSTRPKAGSTHWVIFITFEDGIEWVFRSPRSGPSAIITEESASKLLISEAATLKYLRTLGSIPVPEVFSFSGNADSDIGVP
;
A
#
# COMPACT_ATOMS: atom_id res chain seq x y z
N MET A 1 -26.09 -18.96 17.99
CA MET A 1 -25.16 -19.37 16.91
C MET A 1 -24.20 -18.21 16.67
N SER A 2 -22.94 -18.35 17.09
CA SER A 2 -21.94 -17.28 16.98
C SER A 2 -21.42 -17.28 15.54
N THR A 3 -21.77 -16.27 14.75
CA THR A 3 -21.17 -16.05 13.43
C THR A 3 -19.73 -15.63 13.64
N THR A 4 -18.81 -16.59 13.61
CA THR A 4 -17.37 -16.32 13.55
C THR A 4 -17.11 -15.48 12.30
N THR A 5 -17.02 -14.17 12.47
CA THR A 5 -16.67 -13.24 11.39
C THR A 5 -15.26 -13.61 10.95
N MET A 6 -15.13 -14.32 9.83
CA MET A 6 -13.82 -14.68 9.30
C MET A 6 -13.02 -13.40 9.10
N ARG A 7 -11.90 -13.27 9.82
CA ARG A 7 -10.98 -12.14 9.67
C ARG A 7 -10.53 -12.08 8.21
N ARG A 8 -10.84 -10.98 7.53
CA ARG A 8 -10.46 -10.77 6.11
C ARG A 8 -8.95 -10.99 5.97
N ARG A 9 -8.55 -11.82 4.99
CA ARG A 9 -7.14 -12.27 4.84
C ARG A 9 -6.21 -11.13 4.42
N VAL A 10 -6.76 -10.06 3.87
CA VAL A 10 -6.04 -8.83 3.52
C VAL A 10 -5.34 -8.19 4.72
N PHE A 11 -5.83 -8.40 5.94
CA PHE A 11 -5.25 -7.86 7.18
C PHE A 11 -4.20 -8.77 7.84
N ALA A 12 -3.54 -9.62 7.04
CA ALA A 12 -2.57 -10.58 7.57
C ALA A 12 -1.28 -9.91 8.10
N TYR A 13 -0.90 -8.74 7.57
CA TYR A 13 0.32 -8.04 7.98
C TYR A 13 0.06 -6.79 8.82
N ALA A 14 -1.06 -6.10 8.60
CA ALA A 14 -1.43 -4.92 9.36
C ALA A 14 -2.96 -4.76 9.41
N LYS A 15 -3.44 -4.00 10.40
CA LYS A 15 -4.78 -3.41 10.38
C LYS A 15 -4.66 -2.05 9.70
N PHE A 16 -5.52 -1.76 8.73
CA PHE A 16 -5.52 -0.51 7.99
C PHE A 16 -6.94 -0.23 7.46
N ASN A 17 -7.21 1.02 7.10
CA ASN A 17 -8.51 1.47 6.63
C ASN A 17 -8.62 1.31 5.11
N ILE A 18 -9.32 0.26 4.67
CA ILE A 18 -9.53 -0.03 3.25
C ILE A 18 -10.42 1.03 2.59
N ASP A 19 -11.40 1.57 3.31
CA ASP A 19 -12.35 2.54 2.74
C ASP A 19 -11.64 3.88 2.49
N ALA A 20 -10.74 4.30 3.37
CA ALA A 20 -9.86 5.45 3.15
C ALA A 20 -8.92 5.22 1.95
N LEU A 21 -8.37 4.01 1.81
CA LEU A 21 -7.51 3.67 0.66
C LEU A 21 -8.29 3.71 -0.66
N ILE A 22 -9.48 3.11 -0.71
CA ILE A 22 -10.35 3.14 -1.89
C ILE A 22 -10.75 4.58 -2.23
N SER A 23 -11.10 5.38 -1.22
CA SER A 23 -11.45 6.79 -1.41
C SER A 23 -10.28 7.58 -2.00
N LEU A 24 -9.07 7.41 -1.47
CA LEU A 24 -7.87 8.06 -1.99
C LEU A 24 -7.59 7.64 -3.44
N ALA A 25 -7.58 6.34 -3.73
CA ALA A 25 -7.30 5.82 -5.06
C ALA A 25 -8.35 6.27 -6.09
N THR A 26 -9.62 6.27 -5.70
CA THR A 26 -10.73 6.76 -6.52
C THR A 26 -10.56 8.24 -6.85
N ASN A 27 -10.21 9.07 -5.85
CA ASN A 27 -10.00 10.50 -6.04
C ASN A 27 -8.78 10.80 -6.92
N LEU A 28 -7.67 10.07 -6.73
CA LEU A 28 -6.44 10.26 -7.51
C LEU A 28 -6.63 9.92 -8.99
N ARG A 29 -7.48 8.94 -9.30
CA ARG A 29 -7.70 8.49 -10.67
C ARG A 29 -8.94 9.08 -11.33
N GLY A 30 -9.94 9.49 -10.55
CA GLY A 30 -11.26 9.86 -11.05
C GLY A 30 -12.11 8.66 -11.47
N GLN A 31 -11.84 7.47 -10.93
CA GLN A 31 -12.56 6.23 -11.27
C GLN A 31 -12.68 5.29 -10.08
N SER A 32 -13.82 4.62 -9.95
CA SER A 32 -14.08 3.62 -8.91
C SER A 32 -13.08 2.46 -8.95
N CYS A 33 -12.78 1.93 -7.77
CA CYS A 33 -11.87 0.80 -7.61
C CYS A 33 -12.30 -0.16 -6.50
N THR A 34 -11.70 -1.35 -6.50
CA THR A 34 -11.93 -2.38 -5.49
C THR A 34 -10.62 -3.00 -5.02
N VAL A 35 -10.66 -3.59 -3.81
CA VAL A 35 -9.55 -4.36 -3.23
C VAL A 35 -10.06 -5.75 -2.88
N ASN A 36 -9.38 -6.79 -3.37
CA ASN A 36 -9.73 -8.16 -3.01
C ASN A 36 -9.34 -8.44 -1.55
N THR A 37 -10.35 -8.60 -0.69
CA THR A 37 -10.13 -8.79 0.75
C THR A 37 -10.06 -10.24 1.22
N SER A 38 -10.33 -11.18 0.30
CA SER A 38 -10.37 -12.62 0.56
C SER A 38 -8.99 -13.26 0.44
N THR A 39 -8.02 -12.57 -0.18
CA THR A 39 -6.66 -13.06 -0.37
C THR A 39 -5.70 -12.45 0.64
N ARG A 40 -4.62 -13.20 0.93
CA ARG A 40 -3.52 -12.68 1.74
C ARG A 40 -2.69 -11.72 0.88
N PRO A 41 -2.20 -10.59 1.41
CA PRO A 41 -1.29 -9.72 0.67
C PRO A 41 -0.05 -10.48 0.20
N LYS A 42 0.48 -10.11 -0.97
CA LYS A 42 1.82 -10.55 -1.37
C LYS A 42 2.84 -9.88 -0.44
N ALA A 43 4.00 -10.48 -0.22
CA ALA A 43 5.01 -9.88 0.64
C ALA A 43 6.41 -10.29 0.23
N GLY A 44 7.34 -9.35 0.44
CA GLY A 44 8.77 -9.60 0.46
C GLY A 44 9.33 -9.54 1.87
N SER A 45 10.63 -9.27 1.97
CA SER A 45 11.36 -9.09 3.22
C SER A 45 10.96 -7.82 3.96
N THR A 46 10.74 -6.71 3.23
CA THR A 46 10.55 -5.39 3.84
C THR A 46 9.14 -4.84 3.71
N HIS A 47 8.37 -5.26 2.71
CA HIS A 47 7.03 -4.74 2.44
C HIS A 47 6.01 -5.86 2.21
N TRP A 48 4.76 -5.55 2.52
CA TRP A 48 3.59 -6.28 2.02
C TRP A 48 2.84 -5.43 1.00
N VAL A 49 2.07 -6.10 0.14
CA VAL A 49 1.49 -5.52 -1.06
C VAL A 49 0.09 -6.06 -1.32
N ILE A 50 -0.83 -5.16 -1.65
CA ILE A 50 -2.16 -5.48 -2.19
C ILE A 50 -2.37 -4.75 -3.51
N PHE A 51 -3.32 -5.24 -4.31
CA PHE A 51 -3.69 -4.66 -5.59
C PHE A 51 -5.03 -3.95 -5.48
N ILE A 52 -5.11 -2.78 -6.11
CA ILE A 52 -6.31 -1.98 -6.27
C ILE A 52 -6.70 -2.09 -7.74
N THR A 53 -7.84 -2.72 -8.02
CA THR A 53 -8.31 -2.95 -9.39
C THR A 53 -9.39 -1.94 -9.72
N PHE A 54 -9.19 -1.18 -10.79
CA PHE A 54 -10.15 -0.19 -11.29
C PHE A 54 -11.08 -0.82 -12.32
N GLU A 55 -12.22 -0.17 -12.57
CA GLU A 55 -13.24 -0.68 -13.49
C GLU A 55 -12.74 -0.86 -14.93
N ASP A 56 -11.72 -0.10 -15.35
CA ASP A 56 -11.08 -0.25 -16.66
C ASP A 56 -10.04 -1.38 -16.74
N GLY A 57 -9.90 -2.17 -15.68
CA GLY A 57 -9.00 -3.33 -15.60
C GLY A 57 -7.56 -3.00 -15.26
N ILE A 58 -7.17 -1.73 -15.13
CA ILE A 58 -5.84 -1.37 -14.65
C ILE A 58 -5.73 -1.61 -13.15
N GLU A 59 -4.55 -2.08 -12.74
CA GLU A 59 -4.23 -2.32 -11.34
C GLU A 59 -3.20 -1.31 -10.83
N TRP A 60 -3.47 -0.74 -9.65
CA TRP A 60 -2.46 -0.04 -8.86
C TRP A 60 -1.97 -0.90 -7.71
N VAL A 61 -0.75 -0.60 -7.27
CA VAL A 61 -0.08 -1.31 -6.19
C VAL A 61 -0.09 -0.44 -4.95
N PHE A 62 -0.68 -0.95 -3.87
CA PHE A 62 -0.52 -0.38 -2.53
C PHE A 62 0.50 -1.21 -1.76
N ARG A 63 1.51 -0.54 -1.22
CA ARG A 63 2.63 -1.15 -0.50
C ARG A 63 2.80 -0.47 0.84
N SER A 64 3.14 -1.26 1.86
CA SER A 64 3.43 -0.74 3.18
C SER A 64 4.51 -1.58 3.85
N PRO A 65 5.37 -0.99 4.70
CA PRO A 65 6.41 -1.73 5.38
C PRO A 65 5.85 -2.83 6.27
N ARG A 66 6.64 -3.88 6.46
CA ARG A 66 6.37 -4.87 7.51
C ARG A 66 6.67 -4.24 8.88
N SER A 67 5.77 -4.46 9.83
CA SER A 67 5.91 -4.02 11.21
C SER A 67 5.84 -5.20 12.18
N GLY A 68 6.11 -4.92 13.47
CA GLY A 68 6.06 -5.91 14.54
C GLY A 68 7.29 -6.81 14.64
N PRO A 69 7.23 -7.92 15.41
CA PRO A 69 8.41 -8.71 15.81
C PRO A 69 9.18 -9.36 14.67
N SER A 70 8.56 -9.48 13.48
CA SER A 70 9.20 -10.04 12.28
C SER A 70 9.83 -8.99 11.36
N ALA A 71 9.72 -7.70 11.71
CA ALA A 71 10.31 -6.61 10.94
C ALA A 71 11.83 -6.60 11.14
N ILE A 72 12.55 -6.47 10.03
CA ILE A 72 14.03 -6.42 10.02
C ILE A 72 14.53 -5.00 10.35
N ILE A 73 13.67 -4.00 10.15
CA ILE A 73 13.97 -2.57 10.28
C ILE A 73 13.01 -1.92 11.27
N THR A 74 13.47 -0.87 11.96
CA THR A 74 12.62 -0.08 12.86
C THR A 74 11.55 0.66 12.06
N GLU A 75 10.43 1.01 12.71
CA GLU A 75 9.35 1.77 12.07
C GLU A 75 9.85 3.12 11.53
N GLU A 76 10.72 3.81 12.28
CA GLU A 76 11.36 5.05 11.83
C GLU A 76 12.20 4.83 10.57
N SER A 77 13.02 3.77 10.53
CA SER A 77 13.84 3.45 9.36
C SER A 77 12.98 3.04 8.17
N ALA A 78 11.90 2.28 8.41
CA ALA A 78 10.94 1.88 7.39
C ALA A 78 10.25 3.08 6.74
N SER A 79 9.83 4.06 7.54
CA SER A 79 9.26 5.31 7.07
C SER A 79 10.24 6.10 6.19
N LYS A 80 11.48 6.29 6.67
CA LYS A 80 12.54 6.98 5.90
C LYS A 80 12.87 6.27 4.60
N LEU A 81 12.96 4.94 4.61
CA LEU A 81 13.21 4.14 3.41
C LEU A 81 12.07 4.27 2.40
N LEU A 82 10.81 4.18 2.84
CA LEU A 82 9.65 4.35 1.96
C LEU A 82 9.66 5.74 1.29
N ILE A 83 9.90 6.81 2.05
CA ILE A 83 9.99 8.18 1.53
C ILE A 83 11.15 8.28 0.52
N SER A 84 12.32 7.73 0.87
CA SER A 84 13.51 7.74 0.00
C SER A 84 13.27 7.00 -1.32
N GLU A 85 12.63 5.82 -1.27
CA GLU A 85 12.27 5.06 -2.46
C GLU A 85 11.28 5.84 -3.35
N ALA A 86 10.23 6.41 -2.77
CA ALA A 86 9.25 7.22 -3.50
C ALA A 86 9.88 8.45 -4.16
N ALA A 87 10.74 9.17 -3.43
CA ALA A 87 11.48 10.31 -3.94
C ALA A 87 12.44 9.92 -5.08
N THR A 88 13.14 8.79 -4.93
CA THR A 88 14.04 8.26 -5.95
C THR A 88 13.29 7.90 -7.22
N LEU A 89 12.16 7.20 -7.12
CA LEU A 89 11.32 6.85 -8.28
C LEU A 89 10.81 8.11 -9.01
N LYS A 90 10.35 9.12 -8.27
CA LYS A 90 9.93 10.40 -8.85
C LYS A 90 11.08 11.10 -9.57
N TYR A 91 12.26 11.14 -8.95
CA TYR A 91 13.45 11.74 -9.55
C TYR A 91 13.88 11.02 -10.83
N LEU A 92 14.01 9.69 -10.78
CA LEU A 92 14.38 8.88 -11.94
C LEU A 92 13.41 9.07 -13.11
N ARG A 93 12.11 9.20 -12.83
CA ARG A 93 11.10 9.48 -13.86
C ARG A 93 11.36 10.80 -14.58
N THR A 94 11.88 11.82 -13.90
CA THR A 94 12.20 13.12 -14.52
C THR A 94 13.36 13.04 -15.52
N LEU A 95 14.21 12.03 -15.41
CA LEU A 95 15.33 11.81 -16.34
C LEU A 95 14.87 11.19 -17.67
N GLY A 96 13.71 10.54 -17.70
CA GLY A 96 13.08 9.98 -18.91
C GLY A 96 13.79 8.79 -19.57
N SER A 97 15.03 8.48 -19.17
CA SER A 97 15.86 7.43 -19.77
C SER A 97 15.68 6.04 -19.14
N ILE A 98 15.16 5.98 -17.91
CA ILE A 98 14.98 4.73 -17.16
C ILE A 98 13.49 4.50 -16.95
N PRO A 99 12.92 3.37 -17.41
CA PRO A 99 11.53 3.04 -17.14
C PRO A 99 11.38 2.75 -15.64
N VAL A 100 10.59 3.56 -14.95
CA VAL A 100 10.27 3.41 -13.53
C VAL A 100 8.76 3.49 -13.31
N PRO A 101 8.22 2.78 -12.30
CA PRO A 101 6.81 2.86 -11.96
C PRO A 101 6.42 4.28 -11.50
N GLU A 102 5.15 4.62 -11.71
CA GLU A 102 4.57 5.86 -11.19
C GLU A 102 4.34 5.80 -9.69
N VAL A 103 4.62 6.91 -9.00
CA VAL A 103 4.25 7.10 -7.61
C VAL A 103 3.11 8.12 -7.54
N PHE A 104 1.87 7.61 -7.45
CA PHE A 104 0.66 8.43 -7.37
C PHE A 104 0.54 9.16 -6.03
N SER A 105 0.84 8.48 -4.92
CA SER A 105 0.85 9.03 -3.57
C SER A 105 1.76 8.20 -2.66
N PHE A 106 2.27 8.81 -1.59
CA PHE A 106 3.05 8.12 -0.55
C PHE A 106 2.95 8.89 0.78
N SER A 107 3.04 8.17 1.91
CA SER A 107 3.13 8.73 3.25
C SER A 107 4.12 7.92 4.07
N GLY A 108 5.02 8.57 4.80
CA GLY A 108 5.83 7.87 5.80
C GLY A 108 5.11 7.75 7.16
N ASN A 109 3.92 8.32 7.29
CA ASN A 109 3.21 8.46 8.56
C ASN A 109 2.04 7.46 8.67
N ALA A 110 2.04 6.68 9.74
CA ALA A 110 0.97 5.75 10.09
C ALA A 110 -0.28 6.45 10.64
N ASP A 111 -0.20 7.71 11.07
CA ASP A 111 -1.35 8.50 11.55
C ASP A 111 -2.25 9.03 10.41
N SER A 112 -1.99 8.62 9.16
CA SER A 112 -2.87 8.92 8.04
C SER A 112 -4.22 8.20 8.18
N ASP A 113 -5.23 8.64 7.43
CA ASP A 113 -6.56 8.00 7.42
C ASP A 113 -6.52 6.52 7.05
N ILE A 114 -5.47 6.08 6.32
CA ILE A 114 -5.24 4.69 5.92
C ILE A 114 -4.69 3.87 7.11
N GLY A 115 -3.96 4.49 8.05
CA GLY A 115 -3.48 3.83 9.27
C GLY A 115 -2.19 3.04 9.11
N VAL A 116 -1.52 3.13 7.96
CA VAL A 116 -0.18 2.56 7.73
C VAL A 116 0.62 3.50 6.81
N PRO A 117 1.97 3.48 6.88
CA PRO A 117 2.83 4.15 5.90
C PRO A 117 2.67 3.53 4.50
#